data_AF-A0A060BRS5-F1
#
_entry.id   AF-A0A060BRS5-F1
#
_cell.length_a   1.000
_cell.length_b   1.000
_cell.length_c   1.000
_cell.angle_alpha   90.00
_cell.angle_beta   90.00
_cell.angle_gamma   90.00
#
_symmetry.space_group_name_H-M   'P 1'
#
loop_
_entity.id
_entity.type
_entity.pdbx_description
1 polymer ?
#
loop_
_entity_poly.entity_id
_entity_poly.type
_entity_poly.pdbx_seq_one_letter_code
_entity_poly.pdbx_strand_id
1 'polypeptide(L)'
;GVDVKLNTDFLEHREELGALADKIVYTGPIDAYFDYKLGTLEYRSLRFETKTLDIPNFQGNAVINYTERDVPFTRIIEHKHFMLGADHSDKTIVTYEYPKEWNGPKDEPYYPITDQKNNDLYLQYAKLAQDEPVIFGGRLGMYKYFDMDDTLIAVFGL
;
A
#
# COMPACT_ATOMS: atom_id res chain seq x y z
N GLY A 1 25.94 -6.49 -6.26
CA GLY A 1 25.04 -5.68 -5.39
C GLY A 1 23.79 -5.35 -6.16
N VAL A 2 22.89 -4.58 -5.59
CA VAL A 2 21.71 -4.03 -6.27
C VAL A 2 21.79 -2.51 -6.12
N ASP A 3 21.71 -1.79 -7.23
CA ASP A 3 21.69 -0.32 -7.22
C ASP A 3 20.27 0.17 -6.90
N VAL A 4 20.15 1.14 -5.99
CA VAL A 4 18.86 1.66 -5.53
C VAL A 4 18.85 3.17 -5.63
N LYS A 5 17.84 3.72 -6.31
CA LYS A 5 17.55 5.16 -6.38
C LYS A 5 16.26 5.44 -5.60
N LEU A 6 16.34 6.29 -4.57
CA LEU A 6 15.19 6.76 -3.78
C LEU A 6 14.72 8.13 -4.29
N ASN A 7 13.51 8.54 -3.92
CA ASN A 7 12.91 9.83 -4.35
C ASN A 7 12.92 10.01 -5.88
N THR A 8 12.66 8.94 -6.62
CA THR A 8 12.66 8.94 -8.09
C THR A 8 11.35 8.31 -8.56
N ASP A 9 10.49 9.10 -9.20
CA ASP A 9 9.26 8.59 -9.81
C ASP A 9 9.57 7.98 -11.18
N PHE A 10 9.23 6.71 -11.37
CA PHE A 10 9.43 6.05 -12.65
C PHE A 10 8.57 6.64 -13.76
N LEU A 11 7.34 7.06 -13.48
CA LEU A 11 6.43 7.60 -14.48
C LEU A 11 6.89 8.95 -15.01
N GLU A 12 7.49 9.80 -14.15
CA GLU A 12 8.08 11.08 -14.56
C GLU A 12 9.35 10.92 -15.41
N HIS A 13 10.09 9.82 -15.23
CA HIS A 13 11.38 9.55 -15.88
C HIS A 13 11.35 8.27 -16.73
N ARG A 14 10.18 7.90 -17.26
CA ARG A 14 9.95 6.58 -17.88
C ARG A 14 10.86 6.28 -19.06
N GLU A 15 11.12 7.27 -19.91
CA GLU A 15 11.99 7.12 -21.09
C GLU A 15 13.45 6.89 -20.67
N GLU A 16 13.98 7.77 -19.81
CA GLU A 16 15.36 7.69 -19.32
C GLU A 16 15.62 6.38 -18.57
N LEU A 17 14.76 6.05 -17.61
CA LEU A 17 14.92 4.86 -16.77
C LEU A 17 14.62 3.57 -17.54
N GLY A 18 13.65 3.61 -18.45
CA GLY A 18 13.31 2.47 -19.29
C GLY A 18 14.45 2.10 -20.25
N ALA A 19 15.21 3.07 -20.74
CA ALA A 19 16.37 2.83 -21.59
C ALA A 19 17.54 2.12 -20.86
N LEU A 20 17.52 2.06 -19.53
CA LEU A 20 18.57 1.41 -18.74
C LEU A 20 18.41 -0.12 -18.64
N ALA A 21 17.28 -0.69 -19.06
CA ALA A 21 16.99 -2.11 -18.86
C ALA A 21 16.25 -2.74 -20.04
N ASP A 22 16.58 -3.99 -20.35
CA ASP A 22 15.88 -4.78 -21.37
C ASP A 22 14.48 -5.24 -20.92
N LYS A 23 14.26 -5.30 -19.60
CA LYS A 23 12.98 -5.65 -18.98
C LYS A 23 12.69 -4.75 -17.80
N ILE A 24 11.41 -4.40 -17.67
CA ILE A 24 10.89 -3.58 -16.58
C ILE A 24 9.89 -4.41 -15.79
N VAL A 25 10.06 -4.45 -14.47
CA VAL A 25 9.04 -4.92 -13.53
C VAL A 25 8.42 -3.69 -12.88
N TYR A 26 7.15 -3.45 -13.14
CA TYR A 26 6.40 -2.32 -12.62
C TYR A 26 5.42 -2.77 -11.53
N THR A 27 5.60 -2.22 -10.33
CA THR A 27 4.78 -2.56 -9.15
C THR A 27 3.93 -1.39 -8.63
N GLY A 28 3.93 -0.27 -9.38
CA GLY A 28 3.05 0.88 -9.12
C GLY A 28 1.63 0.69 -9.65
N PRO A 29 0.75 1.68 -9.49
CA PRO A 29 -0.65 1.59 -9.93
C PRO A 29 -0.76 1.42 -11.45
N ILE A 30 -1.45 0.37 -11.89
CA ILE A 30 -1.59 0.05 -13.32
C ILE A 30 -2.32 1.16 -14.10
N ASP A 31 -3.31 1.80 -13.49
CA ASP A 31 -4.05 2.91 -14.07
C ASP A 31 -3.16 4.15 -14.25
N ALA A 32 -2.29 4.44 -13.28
CA ALA A 32 -1.30 5.52 -13.37
C ALA A 32 -0.29 5.30 -14.50
N TYR A 33 0.16 4.06 -14.72
CA TYR A 33 1.07 3.71 -15.83
C TYR A 33 0.50 4.09 -17.21
N PHE A 34 -0.82 4.07 -17.34
CA PHE A 34 -1.54 4.43 -18.56
C PHE A 34 -2.18 5.82 -18.48
N ASP A 35 -1.64 6.71 -17.65
CA ASP A 35 -2.10 8.10 -17.47
C ASP A 35 -3.60 8.22 -17.16
N TYR A 36 -4.14 7.22 -16.46
CA TYR A 36 -5.56 7.12 -16.10
C TYR A 36 -6.51 7.21 -17.31
N LYS A 37 -6.06 6.83 -18.51
CA LYS A 37 -6.81 7.05 -19.76
C LYS A 37 -8.18 6.35 -19.83
N LEU A 38 -8.43 5.34 -18.99
CA LEU A 38 -9.73 4.65 -18.87
C LEU A 38 -10.51 5.05 -17.60
N GLY A 39 -9.94 5.93 -16.77
CA GLY A 39 -10.42 6.28 -15.43
C GLY A 39 -9.51 5.76 -14.31
N THR A 40 -9.81 6.13 -13.07
CA THR A 40 -9.02 5.78 -11.88
C THR A 40 -9.63 4.57 -11.17
N LEU A 41 -8.79 3.62 -10.75
CA LEU A 41 -9.20 2.53 -9.87
C LEU A 41 -9.38 3.07 -8.44
N GLU A 42 -10.44 2.64 -7.77
CA GLU A 42 -10.80 3.14 -6.45
C GLU A 42 -10.14 2.33 -5.34
N TYR A 43 -9.77 3.02 -4.26
CA TYR A 43 -9.14 2.41 -3.09
C TYR A 43 -9.78 2.92 -1.80
N ARG A 44 -9.44 2.28 -0.69
CA ARG A 44 -9.50 2.90 0.64
C ARG A 44 -8.11 3.35 1.02
N SER A 45 -8.04 4.49 1.70
CA SER A 45 -6.81 4.99 2.30
C SER A 45 -6.91 4.90 3.83
N LEU A 46 -5.80 5.22 4.49
CA LEU A 46 -5.70 5.27 5.95
C LEU A 46 -5.03 6.58 6.34
N ARG A 47 -5.42 7.10 7.50
CA ARG A 47 -4.72 8.19 8.17
C ARG A 47 -4.24 7.70 9.52
N PHE A 48 -2.96 7.89 9.79
CA PHE A 48 -2.36 7.50 11.06
C PHE A 48 -2.06 8.72 11.92
N GLU A 49 -2.42 8.65 13.20
CA GLU A 49 -2.06 9.65 14.20
C GLU A 49 -1.24 8.96 15.29
N THR A 50 0.05 9.28 15.33
CA THR A 50 1.00 8.67 16.27
C THR A 50 1.26 9.59 17.45
N LYS A 51 1.24 9.03 18.67
CA LYS A 51 1.49 9.73 19.92
C LYS A 51 2.53 8.99 20.74
N THR A 52 3.42 9.75 21.37
CA THR A 52 4.28 9.25 22.44
C THR A 52 3.61 9.59 23.77
N LEU A 53 3.46 8.60 24.64
CA LEU A 53 2.85 8.76 25.95
C LEU A 53 3.89 8.50 27.04
N ASP A 54 3.92 9.36 28.07
CA ASP A 54 4.79 9.22 29.26
C ASP A 54 4.22 8.20 30.27
N ILE A 55 3.84 7.03 29.76
CA ILE A 55 3.43 5.85 30.52
C ILE A 55 4.07 4.61 29.90
N PRO A 56 4.40 3.58 30.68
CA PRO A 56 5.11 2.40 30.18
C PRO A 56 4.22 1.49 29.30
N ASN A 57 2.90 1.56 29.46
CA ASN A 57 1.95 0.67 28.81
C ASN A 57 0.59 1.37 28.70
N PHE A 58 0.02 1.44 27.49
CA PHE A 58 -1.27 2.07 27.23
C PHE A 58 -2.42 1.08 27.21
N GLN A 59 -2.29 -0.04 26.49
CA GLN A 59 -3.37 -1.00 26.26
C GLN A 59 -2.98 -2.46 26.48
N GLY A 60 -1.70 -2.76 26.69
CA GLY A 60 -1.20 -4.08 27.06
C GLY A 60 -1.25 -5.12 25.94
N ASN A 61 -1.49 -4.68 24.70
CA ASN A 61 -1.53 -5.54 23.52
C ASN A 61 -1.12 -4.76 22.27
N ALA A 62 -0.54 -5.43 21.28
CA ALA A 62 -0.03 -4.78 20.08
C ALA A 62 -1.12 -4.08 19.27
N VAL A 63 -2.29 -4.70 19.13
CA VAL A 63 -3.42 -4.15 18.38
C VAL A 63 -4.72 -4.39 19.15
N ILE A 64 -5.51 -3.34 19.32
CA ILE A 64 -6.90 -3.43 19.79
C ILE A 64 -7.80 -2.79 18.74
N ASN A 65 -8.80 -3.54 18.28
CA ASN A 65 -9.80 -3.07 17.33
C ASN A 65 -10.98 -2.46 18.10
N TYR A 66 -11.49 -1.35 17.57
CA TYR A 66 -12.68 -0.67 18.05
C TYR A 66 -13.75 -0.83 16.96
N THR A 67 -14.85 -1.50 17.32
CA THR A 67 -15.87 -1.97 16.36
C THR A 67 -17.18 -1.19 16.48
N GLU A 68 -17.22 -0.28 17.45
CA GLU A 68 -18.32 0.62 17.72
C GLU A 68 -18.38 1.72 16.64
N ARG A 69 -19.58 1.98 16.13
CA ARG A 69 -19.79 2.93 15.02
C ARG A 69 -19.42 4.38 15.37
N ASP A 70 -19.57 4.75 16.63
CA ASP A 70 -19.32 6.09 17.15
C ASP A 70 -17.84 6.36 17.47
N VAL A 71 -16.99 5.32 17.43
CA VAL A 71 -15.53 5.48 17.54
C VAL A 71 -14.95 5.86 16.17
N PRO A 72 -14.20 6.98 16.05
CA PRO A 72 -13.76 7.49 14.75
C PRO A 72 -12.58 6.74 14.13
N PHE A 73 -11.85 5.93 14.91
CA PHE A 73 -10.72 5.11 14.47
C PHE A 73 -11.08 3.62 14.52
N THR A 74 -10.42 2.81 13.71
CA THR A 74 -10.71 1.36 13.62
C THR A 74 -9.87 0.54 14.59
N ARG A 75 -8.66 0.99 14.90
CA ARG A 75 -7.75 0.32 15.83
C ARG A 75 -6.74 1.27 16.44
N ILE A 76 -6.20 0.87 17.58
CA ILE A 76 -5.00 1.47 18.18
C ILE A 76 -3.89 0.43 18.17
N ILE A 77 -2.71 0.84 17.71
CA ILE A 77 -1.50 0.03 17.64
C ILE A 77 -0.54 0.52 18.72
N GLU A 78 -0.16 -0.34 19.67
CA GLU A 78 0.89 -0.06 20.66
C GLU A 78 2.16 -0.83 20.27
N HIS A 79 3.09 -0.12 19.65
CA HIS A 79 4.17 -0.72 18.85
C HIS A 79 5.13 -1.62 19.65
N LYS A 80 5.38 -1.29 20.93
CA LYS A 80 6.33 -2.03 21.77
C LYS A 80 5.96 -3.51 21.87
N HIS A 81 4.68 -3.85 21.82
CA HIS A 81 4.21 -5.24 21.99
C HIS A 81 4.46 -6.13 20.76
N PHE A 82 4.93 -5.59 19.63
CA PHE A 82 5.44 -6.42 18.52
C PHE A 82 6.85 -6.94 18.76
N MET A 83 7.60 -6.35 19.70
CA MET A 83 8.98 -6.72 19.98
C MET A 83 9.11 -7.37 21.36
N LEU A 84 9.62 -8.61 21.38
CA LEU A 84 9.95 -9.28 22.62
C LEU A 84 11.02 -8.48 23.40
N GLY A 85 10.78 -8.22 24.68
CA GLY A 85 11.73 -7.51 25.54
C GLY A 85 11.71 -5.97 25.42
N ALA A 86 10.73 -5.38 24.73
CA ALA A 86 10.58 -3.92 24.66
C ALA A 86 9.90 -3.29 25.90
N ASP A 87 9.71 -4.05 26.97
CA ASP A 87 8.93 -3.64 28.15
C ASP A 87 9.67 -2.68 29.09
N HIS A 88 10.96 -2.44 28.86
CA HIS A 88 11.83 -1.66 29.73
C HIS A 88 11.69 -0.13 29.62
N SER A 89 10.87 0.36 28.68
CA SER A 89 10.64 1.79 28.49
C SER A 89 9.53 2.32 29.40
N ASP A 90 9.80 3.45 30.08
CA ASP A 90 8.81 4.23 30.85
C ASP A 90 7.82 5.00 29.96
N LYS A 91 8.02 4.95 28.64
CA LYS A 91 7.17 5.56 27.62
C LYS A 91 6.65 4.51 26.64
N THR A 92 5.56 4.84 25.95
CA THR A 92 5.02 4.02 24.87
C THR A 92 4.65 4.87 23.65
N ILE A 93 4.66 4.25 22.47
CA ILE A 93 4.25 4.86 21.21
C ILE A 93 2.98 4.15 20.77
N VAL A 94 1.92 4.94 20.56
CA VAL A 94 0.64 4.45 20.09
C VAL A 94 0.26 5.13 18.77
N THR A 95 -0.33 4.38 17.86
CA THR A 95 -0.86 4.90 16.59
C THR A 95 -2.35 4.60 16.50
N TYR A 96 -3.13 5.65 16.27
CA TYR A 96 -4.54 5.57 15.94
C TYR A 96 -4.69 5.46 14.43
N GLU A 97 -5.41 4.45 13.95
CA GLU A 97 -5.68 4.22 12.53
C GLU A 97 -7.10 4.65 12.19
N TYR A 98 -7.23 5.69 11.37
CA TYR A 98 -8.50 6.19 10.89
C TYR A 98 -8.75 5.71 9.46
N PRO A 99 -9.95 5.19 9.15
CA PRO A 99 -10.33 4.97 7.76
C PRO A 99 -10.40 6.33 7.06
N LYS A 100 -9.89 6.38 5.82
CA LYS A 100 -9.92 7.58 4.99
C LYS A 100 -10.42 7.19 3.60
N GLU A 101 -11.41 7.94 3.10
CA GLU A 101 -11.79 7.84 1.70
C GLU A 101 -10.60 8.24 0.82
N TRP A 102 -10.30 7.46 -0.21
CA TRP A 102 -9.23 7.77 -1.14
C TRP A 102 -9.73 8.80 -2.16
N ASN A 103 -9.08 9.97 -2.23
CA ASN A 103 -9.51 11.09 -3.07
C ASN A 103 -8.65 11.26 -4.34
N GLY A 104 -8.10 10.17 -4.86
CA GLY A 104 -7.25 10.19 -6.04
C GLY A 104 -5.76 10.00 -5.76
N PRO A 105 -4.90 10.17 -6.79
CA PRO A 105 -3.49 9.75 -6.78
C PRO A 105 -2.59 10.39 -5.71
N LYS A 106 -3.04 11.47 -5.06
CA LYS A 106 -2.31 12.10 -3.95
C LYS A 106 -2.47 11.36 -2.62
N ASP A 107 -3.47 10.47 -2.54
CA ASP A 107 -3.71 9.63 -1.38
C ASP A 107 -3.07 8.27 -1.57
N GLU A 108 -2.46 7.74 -0.51
CA GLU A 108 -1.85 6.42 -0.54
C GLU A 108 -2.93 5.33 -0.73
N PRO A 109 -2.83 4.48 -1.77
CA PRO A 109 -3.78 3.40 -2.02
C PRO A 109 -3.47 2.18 -1.12
N TYR A 110 -4.24 2.00 -0.05
CA TYR A 110 -4.03 0.89 0.89
C TYR A 110 -4.77 -0.38 0.49
N TYR A 111 -6.09 -0.30 0.28
CA TYR A 111 -6.94 -1.46 -0.01
C TYR A 111 -7.73 -1.23 -1.31
N PRO A 112 -7.64 -2.13 -2.32
CA PRO A 112 -8.47 -2.02 -3.52
C PRO A 112 -9.95 -2.23 -3.19
N ILE A 113 -10.83 -1.50 -3.87
CA ILE A 113 -12.28 -1.69 -3.77
C ILE A 113 -12.72 -2.77 -4.76
N THR A 114 -13.10 -3.94 -4.24
CA THR A 114 -13.43 -5.12 -5.05
C THR A 114 -14.91 -5.18 -5.44
N ASP A 115 -15.38 -4.16 -6.16
CA ASP A 115 -16.73 -4.13 -6.75
C ASP A 115 -16.71 -4.39 -8.27
N GLN A 116 -17.91 -4.56 -8.85
CA GLN A 116 -18.05 -4.86 -10.28
C GLN A 116 -17.43 -3.77 -11.16
N LYS A 117 -17.63 -2.49 -10.82
CA LYS A 117 -17.14 -1.34 -11.58
C LYS A 117 -15.60 -1.36 -11.66
N ASN A 118 -14.93 -1.52 -10.52
CA ASN A 118 -13.47 -1.50 -10.45
C ASN A 118 -12.85 -2.76 -11.05
N ASN A 119 -13.49 -3.92 -10.89
CA ASN A 119 -13.04 -5.15 -11.53
C ASN A 119 -13.10 -5.04 -13.07
N ASP A 120 -14.19 -4.52 -13.62
CA ASP A 120 -14.35 -4.33 -15.06
C ASP A 120 -13.36 -3.29 -15.62
N LEU A 121 -13.07 -2.23 -14.86
CA LEU A 121 -12.04 -1.25 -15.22
C LEU A 121 -10.64 -1.85 -15.19
N TYR A 122 -10.31 -2.62 -14.14
CA TYR A 122 -9.02 -3.29 -14.03
C TYR A 122 -8.80 -4.26 -15.20
N LEU A 123 -9.80 -5.05 -15.59
CA LEU A 123 -9.68 -5.97 -16.73
C LEU A 123 -9.34 -5.25 -18.04
N GLN A 124 -9.84 -4.02 -18.23
CA GLN A 124 -9.49 -3.22 -19.40
C GLN A 124 -8.02 -2.75 -19.34
N TYR A 125 -7.53 -2.33 -18.17
CA TYR A 125 -6.12 -2.01 -17.98
C TYR A 125 -5.20 -3.23 -18.11
N ALA A 126 -5.60 -4.38 -17.55
CA ALA A 126 -4.87 -5.63 -17.65
C ALA A 126 -4.74 -6.09 -19.11
N LYS A 127 -5.76 -5.82 -19.95
CA LYS A 127 -5.68 -6.06 -21.39
C LYS A 127 -4.65 -5.14 -22.07
N LEU A 128 -4.63 -3.85 -21.73
CA LEU A 128 -3.62 -2.92 -22.27
C LEU A 128 -2.20 -3.31 -21.85
N ALA A 129 -2.03 -3.80 -20.63
CA ALA A 129 -0.75 -4.26 -20.10
C ALA A 129 -0.16 -5.46 -20.87
N GLN A 130 -0.99 -6.25 -21.57
CA GLN A 130 -0.50 -7.37 -22.39
C GLN A 130 0.30 -6.91 -23.61
N ASP A 131 0.05 -5.70 -24.09
CA ASP A 131 0.72 -5.13 -25.28
C ASP A 131 2.00 -4.36 -24.91
N GLU A 132 2.34 -4.26 -23.62
CA GLU A 132 3.51 -3.54 -23.13
C GLU A 132 4.68 -4.51 -22.86
N PRO A 133 5.94 -4.12 -23.15
CA PRO A 133 7.12 -4.90 -22.80
C PRO A 133 7.48 -4.79 -21.30
N VAL A 134 6.46 -4.78 -20.43
CA VAL A 134 6.57 -4.55 -18.99
C VAL A 134 5.82 -5.62 -18.22
N ILE A 135 6.44 -6.13 -17.16
CA ILE A 135 5.82 -7.08 -16.24
C ILE A 135 5.13 -6.30 -15.13
N PHE A 136 3.82 -6.39 -15.05
CA PHE A 136 3.03 -5.77 -13.97
C PHE A 136 2.89 -6.75 -12.81
N GLY A 137 3.20 -6.29 -11.60
CA GLY A 137 3.18 -7.13 -10.41
C GLY A 137 2.80 -6.40 -9.13
N GLY A 138 2.70 -7.16 -8.05
CA GLY A 138 2.41 -6.64 -6.71
C GLY A 138 1.00 -6.07 -6.55
N ARG A 139 0.75 -5.50 -5.37
CA ARG A 139 -0.58 -5.03 -4.95
C ARG A 139 -1.21 -4.03 -5.93
N LEU A 140 -0.41 -3.07 -6.40
CA LEU A 140 -0.90 -1.94 -7.20
C LEU A 140 -0.94 -2.27 -8.69
N GLY A 141 0.09 -2.96 -9.20
CA GLY A 141 0.13 -3.37 -10.62
C GLY A 141 -0.92 -4.43 -10.96
N MET A 142 -1.31 -5.26 -9.98
CA MET A 142 -2.33 -6.29 -10.16
C MET A 142 -3.70 -5.92 -9.56
N TYR A 143 -3.84 -4.72 -9.00
CA TYR A 143 -5.06 -4.25 -8.33
C TYR A 143 -5.66 -5.30 -7.36
N LYS A 144 -4.82 -5.89 -6.52
CA LYS A 144 -5.20 -7.00 -5.65
C LYS A 144 -4.60 -6.82 -4.26
N TYR A 145 -5.38 -7.10 -3.23
CA TYR A 145 -4.84 -7.16 -1.87
C TYR A 145 -3.97 -8.42 -1.71
N PHE A 146 -2.72 -8.21 -1.31
CA PHE A 146 -1.78 -9.27 -0.99
C PHE A 146 -1.23 -9.04 0.41
N ASP A 147 -1.16 -10.12 1.19
CA ASP A 147 -0.28 -10.15 2.35
C ASP A 147 1.20 -10.26 1.91
N MET A 148 2.12 -10.12 2.86
CA MET A 148 3.56 -10.07 2.54
C MET A 148 4.08 -11.38 1.92
N ASP A 149 3.62 -12.52 2.44
CA ASP A 149 3.96 -13.86 1.95
C ASP A 149 3.34 -14.16 0.59
N ASP A 150 2.07 -13.80 0.38
CA ASP A 150 1.44 -13.91 -0.94
C ASP A 150 2.22 -13.11 -1.99
N THR A 151 2.70 -11.92 -1.63
CA THR A 151 3.53 -11.09 -2.52
C THR A 151 4.83 -11.80 -2.87
N LEU A 152 5.51 -12.42 -1.90
CA LEU A 152 6.73 -13.18 -2.14
C LEU A 152 6.48 -14.38 -3.04
N ILE A 153 5.40 -15.13 -2.80
CA ILE A 153 5.02 -16.28 -3.63
C ILE A 153 4.74 -15.84 -5.06
N ALA A 154 4.01 -14.74 -5.24
CA ALA A 154 3.67 -14.22 -6.56
C ALA A 154 4.91 -13.86 -7.39
N VAL A 155 5.97 -13.33 -6.77
CA VAL A 155 7.21 -12.97 -7.47
C VAL A 155 7.93 -14.19 -8.06
N PHE A 156 7.85 -15.36 -7.44
CA PHE A 156 8.47 -16.59 -7.99
C PHE A 156 7.73 -17.14 -9.22
N GLY A 157 6.52 -16.64 -9.52
CA GLY A 157 5.74 -17.01 -10.70
C GLY A 157 5.87 -16.05 -11.89
N LEU A 158 6.62 -14.94 -11.73
CA LEU A 158 6.91 -13.96 -12.79
C LEU A 158 8.10 -14.40 -13.65
#